data_AF-A0A661ZK98-F1
#
_entry.id   AF-A0A661ZK98-F1
#
_cell.length_a   1.000
_cell.length_b   1.000
_cell.length_c   1.000
_cell.angle_alpha   90.00
_cell.angle_beta   90.00
_cell.angle_gamma   90.00
#
_symmetry.space_group_name_H-M   'P 1'
#
loop_
_entity.id
_entity.type
_entity.pdbx_description
1 polymer ?
#
loop_
_entity_poly.entity_id
_entity_poly.type
_entity_poly.pdbx_seq_one_letter_code
_entity_poly.pdbx_strand_id
1 'polypeptide(L)'
;TENQAIKDYIDNGGMFWLQGLDFLFDKYPGINADSTRTFVAGEFAHDYLGMSLYYGQSHADDGVWSDGVPQLDLVAGNGIFTIDPLLWAYETMWYVDALLKTDDAQYIYQMGPEGYDLYEYYSAIYLEKGDGKVLSFTFETARIDTQENTDLLFGEGLDYFAQFGSAVVPVEEITITSEGGATTIEENLGTLQFYSEILPVDATIPYVFWSVVSDGIDATISQDGLLESSGSASGNGTIMVKAEAMDCSGISETFEVTISGQGGSFNILLVNDCANTNSGGTTRYMVLDTSLTNLGYFHGIYNTITENDFPDYNTLSQYQVVIWYTGNDGAELKLWDVSDTIPGAVDENLRFNEPLMQYINGGGIVWLQGLDFIYDIYGAAFDIFESGDFMYDFMGVGAYVAQSHADGDDLPQLDVVPGNPICDFSPIQWVYEGLWYADALEITDAAEGVYNMGPGSYIYSDYFAGLFSHPGEGHLFTMTVELARMDTQENMDDFFGEALEYFESIAPQAVNNHKELNFTIYQNSPNPVIDQTSISYELNEKAEVTFDIFDISGKKVYSRKFGEQSSGMHQIDFSVNNAGLSGGFYTYTLTVNNQVSAGKMIVNP
;
A
#
# COMPACT_ATOMS: atom_id res chain seq x y z
N THR A 1 -26.50 18.59 -7.09
CA THR A 1 -27.76 18.60 -6.30
C THR A 1 -27.62 19.61 -5.18
N GLU A 2 -28.70 20.07 -4.55
CA GLU A 2 -28.58 20.98 -3.39
C GLU A 2 -28.16 20.21 -2.14
N ASN A 3 -27.38 20.83 -1.26
CA ASN A 3 -26.94 20.22 -0.01
C ASN A 3 -28.06 20.32 1.04
N GLN A 4 -28.77 19.22 1.26
CA GLN A 4 -29.89 19.18 2.20
C GLN A 4 -29.44 19.43 3.65
N ALA A 5 -28.24 18.98 4.04
CA ALA A 5 -27.73 19.19 5.40
C ALA A 5 -27.51 20.68 5.71
N ILE A 6 -27.05 21.48 4.72
CA ILE A 6 -26.92 22.94 4.87
C ILE A 6 -28.30 23.58 5.05
N LYS A 7 -29.30 23.14 4.28
CA LYS A 7 -30.68 23.64 4.40
C LYS A 7 -31.25 23.36 5.79
N ASP A 8 -31.11 22.11 6.24
CA ASP A 8 -31.57 21.69 7.55
C ASP A 8 -30.83 22.44 8.68
N TYR A 9 -29.52 22.67 8.54
CA TYR A 9 -28.74 23.46 9.48
C TYR A 9 -29.25 24.91 9.58
N ILE A 10 -29.46 25.59 8.45
CA ILE A 10 -29.98 26.97 8.42
C ILE A 10 -31.41 27.04 8.97
N ASP A 11 -32.29 26.12 8.56
CA ASP A 11 -33.69 26.10 9.00
C ASP A 11 -33.83 25.81 10.52
N ASN A 12 -32.81 25.21 11.14
CA ASN A 12 -32.73 24.99 12.60
C ASN A 12 -31.98 26.11 13.35
N GLY A 13 -31.79 27.28 12.74
CA GLY A 13 -31.16 28.44 13.38
C GLY A 13 -29.65 28.53 13.20
N GLY A 14 -29.07 27.71 12.31
CA GLY A 14 -27.66 27.74 11.98
C GLY A 14 -27.22 29.07 11.35
N MET A 15 -25.94 29.38 11.52
CA MET A 15 -25.28 30.54 10.93
C MET A 15 -24.35 30.08 9.83
N PHE A 16 -24.57 30.57 8.61
CA PHE A 16 -23.88 30.13 7.41
C PHE A 16 -23.26 31.34 6.68
N TRP A 17 -21.96 31.26 6.37
CA TRP A 17 -21.27 32.27 5.59
C TRP A 17 -20.67 31.62 4.35
N LEU A 18 -21.30 31.86 3.20
CA LEU A 18 -20.81 31.46 1.89
C LEU A 18 -19.99 32.60 1.28
N GLN A 19 -18.81 32.30 0.80
CA GLN A 19 -17.93 33.24 0.11
C GLN A 19 -17.09 32.53 -0.95
N GLY A 20 -16.61 33.29 -1.92
CA GLY A 20 -15.85 32.77 -3.07
C GLY A 20 -16.41 33.25 -4.41
N LEU A 21 -15.64 32.98 -5.46
CA LEU A 21 -16.00 33.28 -6.85
C LEU A 21 -16.66 32.05 -7.50
N ASP A 22 -17.44 32.25 -8.55
CA ASP A 22 -17.95 31.22 -9.48
C ASP A 22 -18.85 30.11 -8.90
N PHE A 23 -19.26 30.15 -7.62
CA PHE A 23 -20.16 29.12 -7.08
C PHE A 23 -21.56 29.15 -7.73
N LEU A 24 -22.00 30.31 -8.23
CA LEU A 24 -23.23 30.43 -9.02
C LEU A 24 -23.08 29.82 -10.42
N PHE A 25 -21.91 29.98 -11.03
CA PHE A 25 -21.57 29.40 -12.32
C PHE A 25 -21.58 27.86 -12.26
N ASP A 26 -20.98 27.27 -11.23
CA ASP A 26 -20.97 25.80 -11.02
C ASP A 26 -22.39 25.23 -10.92
N LYS A 27 -23.26 25.88 -10.12
CA LYS A 27 -24.63 25.41 -9.88
C LYS A 27 -25.55 25.61 -11.09
N TYR A 28 -25.38 26.69 -11.83
CA TYR A 28 -26.26 27.07 -12.93
C TYR A 28 -25.47 27.16 -14.24
N PRO A 29 -25.04 26.01 -14.81
CA PRO A 29 -24.30 25.98 -16.05
C PRO A 29 -25.16 26.56 -17.17
N GLY A 30 -24.81 27.76 -17.64
CA GLY A 30 -25.60 28.57 -18.57
C GLY A 30 -25.90 29.98 -18.06
N ILE A 31 -25.64 30.27 -16.78
CA ILE A 31 -25.25 31.63 -16.38
C ILE A 31 -23.85 31.83 -16.95
N ASN A 32 -23.78 32.45 -18.13
CA ASN A 32 -22.52 32.87 -18.73
C ASN A 32 -22.41 34.39 -18.64
N ALA A 33 -21.23 34.89 -19.03
CA ALA A 33 -20.87 36.29 -19.15
C ALA A 33 -21.90 37.24 -19.81
N ASP A 34 -22.87 36.71 -20.56
CA ASP A 34 -23.85 37.51 -21.30
C ASP A 34 -25.31 37.27 -20.85
N SER A 35 -25.55 36.65 -19.70
CA SER A 35 -26.91 36.21 -19.31
C SER A 35 -27.33 36.62 -17.90
N THR A 36 -28.20 37.64 -17.84
CA THR A 36 -28.99 37.94 -16.65
C THR A 36 -29.91 36.76 -16.31
N ARG A 37 -29.95 36.36 -15.04
CA ARG A 37 -30.84 35.32 -14.51
C ARG A 37 -31.62 35.81 -13.30
N THR A 38 -32.93 35.62 -13.32
CA THR A 38 -33.79 35.81 -12.14
C THR A 38 -33.86 34.51 -11.34
N PHE A 39 -33.66 34.60 -10.03
CA PHE A 39 -33.92 33.51 -9.10
C PHE A 39 -35.32 33.63 -8.52
N VAL A 40 -36.01 32.50 -8.33
CA VAL A 40 -37.41 32.46 -7.89
C VAL A 40 -37.59 31.60 -6.65
N ALA A 41 -38.68 31.84 -5.92
CA ALA A 41 -39.04 31.03 -4.75
C ALA A 41 -39.02 29.53 -5.05
N GLY A 42 -38.38 28.76 -4.16
CA GLY A 42 -38.08 27.34 -4.33
C GLY A 42 -36.66 27.03 -4.80
N GLU A 43 -35.92 28.02 -5.34
CA GLU A 43 -34.50 27.86 -5.66
C GLU A 43 -33.60 28.22 -4.47
N PHE A 44 -32.52 27.45 -4.24
CA PHE A 44 -31.60 27.69 -3.11
C PHE A 44 -31.01 29.11 -3.08
N ALA A 45 -30.65 29.68 -4.24
CA ALA A 45 -30.12 31.04 -4.33
C ALA A 45 -31.13 32.10 -3.85
N HIS A 46 -32.42 31.89 -4.14
CA HIS A 46 -33.49 32.77 -3.69
C HIS A 46 -33.80 32.56 -2.20
N ASP A 47 -34.06 31.31 -1.80
CA ASP A 47 -34.64 31.00 -0.49
C ASP A 47 -33.62 30.94 0.64
N TYR A 48 -32.34 30.64 0.35
CA TYR A 48 -31.28 30.49 1.36
C TYR A 48 -30.15 31.50 1.22
N LEU A 49 -29.87 32.04 0.02
CA LEU A 49 -28.82 33.07 -0.17
C LEU A 49 -29.38 34.50 -0.30
N GLY A 50 -30.70 34.65 -0.40
CA GLY A 50 -31.36 35.96 -0.47
C GLY A 50 -31.14 36.69 -1.79
N MET A 51 -30.83 35.97 -2.88
CA MET A 51 -30.54 36.52 -4.20
C MET A 51 -31.79 36.49 -5.07
N SER A 52 -32.18 37.61 -5.67
CA SER A 52 -33.31 37.69 -6.62
C SER A 52 -32.86 37.75 -8.08
N LEU A 53 -31.64 38.26 -8.33
CA LEU A 53 -31.08 38.42 -9.67
C LEU A 53 -29.57 38.20 -9.65
N TYR A 54 -29.09 37.46 -10.65
CA TYR A 54 -27.73 37.55 -11.16
C TYR A 54 -27.74 38.41 -12.42
N TYR A 55 -26.97 39.48 -12.47
CA TYR A 55 -26.91 40.37 -13.63
C TYR A 55 -25.76 40.03 -14.59
N GLY A 56 -24.57 39.82 -14.03
CA GLY A 56 -23.30 39.55 -14.72
C GLY A 56 -22.16 39.51 -13.70
N GLN A 57 -20.91 39.42 -14.15
CA GLN A 57 -19.72 39.41 -13.30
C GLN A 57 -18.74 40.54 -13.66
N SER A 58 -17.86 40.90 -12.73
CA SER A 58 -16.95 42.06 -12.88
C SER A 58 -15.89 41.96 -13.99
N HIS A 59 -15.77 40.81 -14.66
CA HIS A 59 -14.86 40.58 -15.77
C HIS A 59 -15.61 39.86 -16.89
N ALA A 60 -15.41 40.27 -18.14
CA ALA A 60 -16.16 39.90 -19.34
C ALA A 60 -17.55 40.57 -19.52
N ASP A 61 -18.24 40.98 -18.46
CA ASP A 61 -19.66 41.41 -18.53
C ASP A 61 -19.86 42.88 -18.17
N ASP A 62 -18.82 43.53 -17.65
CA ASP A 62 -18.85 44.93 -17.21
C ASP A 62 -18.85 45.91 -18.40
N GLY A 63 -18.30 45.54 -19.56
CA GLY A 63 -18.30 46.40 -20.75
C GLY A 63 -17.07 46.24 -21.63
N VAL A 64 -16.73 47.29 -22.40
CA VAL A 64 -15.72 47.25 -23.48
C VAL A 64 -14.29 47.00 -23.00
N TRP A 65 -14.02 47.00 -21.69
CA TRP A 65 -12.66 46.83 -21.16
C TRP A 65 -12.44 45.62 -20.25
N SER A 66 -13.47 44.95 -19.69
CA SER A 66 -13.29 43.70 -18.93
C SER A 66 -12.19 43.83 -17.86
N ASP A 67 -12.22 44.91 -17.08
CA ASP A 67 -11.08 45.29 -16.23
C ASP A 67 -11.17 44.69 -14.83
N GLY A 68 -12.34 44.21 -14.38
CA GLY A 68 -12.56 43.82 -12.99
C GLY A 68 -13.20 44.93 -12.16
N VAL A 69 -13.66 44.61 -10.95
CA VAL A 69 -14.19 45.59 -10.00
C VAL A 69 -13.04 46.18 -9.17
N PRO A 70 -12.81 47.50 -9.18
CA PRO A 70 -11.70 48.11 -8.43
C PRO A 70 -11.86 48.03 -6.91
N GLN A 71 -13.09 48.17 -6.41
CA GLN A 71 -13.39 48.17 -4.97
C GLN A 71 -14.85 47.79 -4.71
N LEU A 72 -15.17 47.44 -3.47
CA LEU A 72 -16.57 47.39 -3.04
C LEU A 72 -16.86 48.49 -2.02
N ASP A 73 -17.96 49.20 -2.24
CA ASP A 73 -18.41 50.27 -1.36
C ASP A 73 -19.35 49.69 -0.29
N LEU A 74 -19.14 50.07 0.96
CA LEU A 74 -19.97 49.59 2.05
C LEU A 74 -21.39 50.17 1.95
N VAL A 75 -22.39 49.31 2.06
CA VAL A 75 -23.78 49.77 2.12
C VAL A 75 -24.08 50.33 3.50
N ALA A 76 -24.45 51.60 3.54
CA ALA A 76 -24.77 52.31 4.77
C ALA A 76 -25.92 51.62 5.54
N GLY A 77 -25.72 51.41 6.83
CA GLY A 77 -26.75 50.83 7.71
C GLY A 77 -26.87 49.30 7.64
N ASN A 78 -25.90 48.60 7.05
CA ASN A 78 -25.88 47.13 7.04
C ASN A 78 -25.77 46.51 8.45
N GLY A 79 -25.14 47.21 9.41
CA GLY A 79 -25.11 46.81 10.82
C GLY A 79 -24.18 45.65 11.17
N ILE A 80 -23.38 45.17 10.21
CA ILE A 80 -22.46 44.03 10.38
C ILE A 80 -21.01 44.47 10.16
N PHE A 81 -20.70 45.05 8.99
CA PHE A 81 -19.33 45.36 8.56
C PHE A 81 -19.07 46.87 8.50
N THR A 82 -17.80 47.26 8.64
CA THR A 82 -17.40 48.69 8.66
C THR A 82 -16.35 49.09 7.62
N ILE A 83 -15.70 48.15 6.94
CA ILE A 83 -14.64 48.46 5.95
C ILE A 83 -15.25 49.15 4.73
N ASP A 84 -14.80 50.37 4.43
CA ASP A 84 -15.27 51.19 3.31
C ASP A 84 -14.15 52.10 2.75
N PRO A 85 -13.76 51.96 1.47
CA PRO A 85 -14.10 50.84 0.59
C PRO A 85 -13.33 49.56 0.96
N LEU A 86 -13.88 48.40 0.60
CA LEU A 86 -13.14 47.14 0.61
C LEU A 86 -12.27 47.05 -0.65
N LEU A 87 -10.97 46.88 -0.45
CA LEU A 87 -9.95 46.87 -1.50
C LEU A 87 -9.30 45.49 -1.65
N TRP A 88 -8.64 45.28 -2.78
CA TRP A 88 -8.01 44.01 -3.14
C TRP A 88 -6.48 44.08 -3.11
N ALA A 89 -5.85 42.92 -3.05
CA ALA A 89 -4.41 42.76 -3.24
C ALA A 89 -3.96 43.09 -4.68
N TYR A 90 -4.90 43.22 -5.61
CA TYR A 90 -4.72 43.59 -7.00
C TYR A 90 -5.44 44.92 -7.31
N GLU A 91 -5.16 45.51 -8.48
CA GLU A 91 -5.81 46.76 -8.90
C GLU A 91 -7.34 46.60 -9.05
N THR A 92 -7.78 45.41 -9.46
CA THR A 92 -9.19 45.04 -9.59
C THR A 92 -9.37 43.56 -9.25
N MET A 93 -10.59 43.16 -8.92
CA MET A 93 -10.96 41.75 -8.77
C MET A 93 -11.88 41.29 -9.89
N TRP A 94 -11.54 40.16 -10.47
CA TRP A 94 -12.29 39.55 -11.57
C TRP A 94 -13.33 38.57 -11.04
N TYR A 95 -14.39 38.40 -11.83
CA TYR A 95 -15.46 37.42 -11.60
C TYR A 95 -16.31 37.65 -10.35
N VAL A 96 -16.36 38.88 -9.85
CA VAL A 96 -17.28 39.24 -8.76
C VAL A 96 -18.68 39.35 -9.32
N ASP A 97 -19.61 38.54 -8.81
CA ASP A 97 -20.97 38.52 -9.35
C ASP A 97 -21.77 39.75 -8.89
N ALA A 98 -22.42 40.40 -9.85
CA ALA A 98 -23.34 41.50 -9.68
C ALA A 98 -24.76 40.98 -9.42
N LEU A 99 -25.27 41.23 -8.22
CA LEU A 99 -26.53 40.68 -7.72
C LEU A 99 -27.55 41.74 -7.34
N LEU A 100 -28.82 41.33 -7.35
CA LEU A 100 -29.89 41.96 -6.57
C LEU A 100 -30.40 40.99 -5.49
N LYS A 101 -30.89 41.56 -4.39
CA LYS A 101 -31.39 40.79 -3.24
C LYS A 101 -32.90 40.54 -3.30
N THR A 102 -33.40 39.62 -2.49
CA THR A 102 -34.83 39.48 -2.19
C THR A 102 -35.30 40.56 -1.20
N ASP A 103 -36.61 40.72 -1.02
CA ASP A 103 -37.16 41.74 -0.12
C ASP A 103 -36.73 41.54 1.35
N ASP A 104 -36.60 40.27 1.77
CA ASP A 104 -36.25 39.86 3.13
C ASP A 104 -34.74 39.94 3.45
N ALA A 105 -33.91 40.17 2.43
CA ALA A 105 -32.46 40.26 2.57
C ALA A 105 -31.98 41.71 2.76
N GLN A 106 -30.70 41.90 3.04
CA GLN A 106 -30.02 43.19 3.16
C GLN A 106 -28.76 43.21 2.30
N TYR A 107 -28.46 44.36 1.69
CA TYR A 107 -27.20 44.54 0.97
C TYR A 107 -26.07 44.89 1.95
N ILE A 108 -24.89 44.35 1.69
CA ILE A 108 -23.70 44.59 2.50
C ILE A 108 -22.65 45.40 1.72
N TYR A 109 -22.29 44.94 0.52
CA TYR A 109 -21.28 45.56 -0.34
C TYR A 109 -21.83 45.81 -1.74
N GLN A 110 -21.68 47.04 -2.21
CA GLN A 110 -22.02 47.52 -3.55
C GLN A 110 -20.79 47.44 -4.45
N MET A 111 -20.97 47.17 -5.75
CA MET A 111 -19.86 47.23 -6.70
C MET A 111 -19.46 48.68 -6.92
N GLY A 112 -18.19 49.01 -6.71
CA GLY A 112 -17.70 50.39 -6.73
C GLY A 112 -16.43 50.56 -7.57
N PRO A 113 -15.98 51.81 -7.75
CA PRO A 113 -16.55 53.05 -7.20
C PRO A 113 -17.72 53.61 -8.03
N GLU A 114 -18.33 54.73 -7.59
CA GLU A 114 -19.33 55.48 -8.37
C GLU A 114 -18.84 55.74 -9.81
N GLY A 115 -19.65 55.32 -10.78
CA GLY A 115 -19.32 55.38 -12.20
C GLY A 115 -18.75 54.09 -12.79
N TYR A 116 -18.53 53.05 -11.98
CA TYR A 116 -18.29 51.69 -12.48
C TYR A 116 -19.52 51.14 -13.22
N ASP A 117 -19.31 50.31 -14.23
CA ASP A 117 -20.38 49.86 -15.12
C ASP A 117 -21.46 49.02 -14.41
N LEU A 118 -21.06 48.29 -13.35
CA LEU A 118 -21.97 47.51 -12.51
C LEU A 118 -22.32 48.22 -11.19
N TYR A 119 -22.14 49.55 -11.10
CA TYR A 119 -22.33 50.31 -9.87
C TYR A 119 -23.73 50.16 -9.25
N GLU A 120 -24.77 49.87 -10.02
CA GLU A 120 -26.14 49.66 -9.49
C GLU A 120 -26.36 48.29 -8.84
N TYR A 121 -25.33 47.42 -8.81
CA TYR A 121 -25.40 46.05 -8.32
C TYR A 121 -24.51 45.80 -7.10
N TYR A 122 -24.71 44.65 -6.46
CA TYR A 122 -24.11 44.30 -5.17
C TYR A 122 -23.48 42.91 -5.22
N SER A 123 -22.50 42.66 -4.35
CA SER A 123 -21.76 41.38 -4.31
C SER A 123 -21.72 40.75 -2.92
N ALA A 124 -22.38 41.37 -1.95
CA ALA A 124 -22.62 40.76 -0.64
C ALA A 124 -24.04 41.01 -0.16
N ILE A 125 -24.68 39.93 0.28
CA ILE A 125 -26.07 39.90 0.75
C ILE A 125 -26.12 39.17 2.10
N TYR A 126 -26.93 39.70 3.01
CA TYR A 126 -27.30 39.06 4.26
C TYR A 126 -28.79 38.69 4.25
N LEU A 127 -29.13 37.47 4.67
CA LEU A 127 -30.50 36.98 4.78
C LEU A 127 -30.77 36.43 6.19
N GLU A 128 -31.91 36.81 6.76
CA GLU A 128 -32.50 36.13 7.90
C GLU A 128 -33.56 35.13 7.43
N LYS A 129 -33.28 33.84 7.60
CA LYS A 129 -34.14 32.74 7.17
C LYS A 129 -34.73 32.04 8.39
N GLY A 130 -35.87 32.55 8.87
CA GLY A 130 -36.39 32.14 10.17
C GLY A 130 -35.41 32.53 11.27
N ASP A 131 -34.94 31.56 12.06
CA ASP A 131 -33.91 31.81 13.07
C ASP A 131 -32.48 31.77 12.46
N GLY A 132 -32.32 31.22 11.26
CA GLY A 132 -31.04 31.12 10.57
C GLY A 132 -30.48 32.47 10.10
N LYS A 133 -29.15 32.53 9.98
CA LYS A 133 -28.40 33.72 9.59
C LYS A 133 -27.50 33.37 8.41
N VAL A 134 -27.64 34.04 7.27
CA VAL A 134 -26.87 33.71 6.06
C VAL A 134 -26.15 34.93 5.51
N LEU A 135 -24.84 34.86 5.42
CA LEU A 135 -24.00 35.79 4.67
C LEU A 135 -23.58 35.14 3.34
N SER A 136 -23.76 35.86 2.24
CA SER A 136 -23.42 35.40 0.89
C SER A 136 -22.58 36.44 0.17
N PHE A 137 -21.29 36.15 0.00
CA PHE A 137 -20.32 37.00 -0.70
C PHE A 137 -19.96 36.34 -2.03
N THR A 138 -20.09 37.05 -3.14
CA THR A 138 -19.68 36.57 -4.47
C THR A 138 -18.26 37.02 -4.81
N PHE A 139 -17.42 37.04 -3.77
CA PHE A 139 -16.02 37.39 -3.88
C PHE A 139 -15.13 36.57 -2.94
N GLU A 140 -13.86 36.47 -3.30
CA GLU A 140 -12.82 35.76 -2.54
C GLU A 140 -12.23 36.68 -1.46
N THR A 141 -12.57 36.46 -0.19
CA THR A 141 -12.04 37.28 0.91
C THR A 141 -10.53 37.11 1.11
N ALA A 142 -9.94 36.01 0.63
CA ALA A 142 -8.48 35.80 0.66
C ALA A 142 -7.70 36.76 -0.25
N ARG A 143 -8.38 37.57 -1.08
CA ARG A 143 -7.77 38.58 -1.96
C ARG A 143 -7.96 40.01 -1.48
N ILE A 144 -8.38 40.23 -0.23
CA ILE A 144 -8.40 41.55 0.39
C ILE A 144 -6.97 42.09 0.49
N ASP A 145 -6.81 43.41 0.35
CA ASP A 145 -5.53 44.11 0.23
C ASP A 145 -4.51 43.83 1.35
N THR A 146 -4.99 43.60 2.57
CA THR A 146 -4.15 43.39 3.76
C THR A 146 -4.72 42.30 4.69
N GLN A 147 -3.82 41.65 5.44
CA GLN A 147 -4.22 40.71 6.50
C GLN A 147 -5.03 41.41 7.59
N GLU A 148 -4.71 42.67 7.94
CA GLU A 148 -5.45 43.44 8.95
C GLU A 148 -6.92 43.65 8.53
N ASN A 149 -7.17 44.00 7.26
CA ASN A 149 -8.54 44.13 6.76
C ASN A 149 -9.25 42.78 6.65
N THR A 150 -8.53 41.71 6.34
CA THR A 150 -9.08 40.35 6.34
C THR A 150 -9.50 39.93 7.76
N ASP A 151 -8.62 40.12 8.75
CA ASP A 151 -8.87 39.81 10.16
C ASP A 151 -10.04 40.64 10.69
N LEU A 152 -10.11 41.93 10.34
CA LEU A 152 -11.20 42.82 10.72
C LEU A 152 -12.54 42.35 10.13
N LEU A 153 -12.59 42.03 8.83
CA LEU A 153 -13.80 41.53 8.17
C LEU A 153 -14.29 40.24 8.84
N PHE A 154 -13.41 39.26 9.07
CA PHE A 154 -13.78 38.02 9.74
C PHE A 154 -14.20 38.25 11.19
N GLY A 155 -13.48 39.10 11.93
CA GLY A 155 -13.83 39.48 13.29
C GLY A 155 -15.24 40.06 13.38
N GLU A 156 -15.56 41.04 12.54
CA GLU A 156 -16.89 41.67 12.51
C GLU A 156 -18.01 40.69 12.16
N GLY A 157 -17.81 39.84 11.14
CA GLY A 157 -18.79 38.84 10.74
C GLY A 157 -19.03 37.77 11.83
N LEU A 158 -17.95 37.29 12.45
CA LEU A 158 -18.03 36.29 13.52
C LEU A 158 -18.59 36.87 14.82
N ASP A 159 -18.22 38.10 15.20
CA ASP A 159 -18.78 38.81 16.35
C ASP A 159 -20.28 39.08 16.17
N TYR A 160 -20.72 39.33 14.94
CA TYR A 160 -22.14 39.43 14.62
C TYR A 160 -22.86 38.11 14.84
N PHE A 161 -22.35 36.99 14.30
CA PHE A 161 -22.93 35.67 14.51
C PHE A 161 -22.93 35.23 15.98
N ALA A 162 -21.87 35.54 16.73
CA ALA A 162 -21.74 35.19 18.13
C ALA A 162 -22.89 35.73 19.00
N GLN A 163 -23.53 36.83 18.61
CA GLN A 163 -24.68 37.41 19.32
C GLN A 163 -25.93 36.50 19.30
N PHE A 164 -25.99 35.56 18.36
CA PHE A 164 -27.10 34.62 18.19
C PHE A 164 -26.76 33.21 18.66
N GLY A 165 -25.50 32.94 19.00
CA GLY A 165 -25.02 31.63 19.45
C GLY A 165 -25.46 31.30 20.88
N SER A 166 -25.63 30.02 21.17
CA SER A 166 -25.76 29.55 22.56
C SER A 166 -24.39 29.48 23.22
N ALA A 167 -24.34 29.61 24.54
CA ALA A 167 -23.10 29.42 25.29
C ALA A 167 -22.60 27.98 25.08
N VAL A 168 -21.39 27.84 24.54
CA VAL A 168 -20.71 26.56 24.37
C VAL A 168 -19.94 26.27 25.65
N VAL A 169 -20.13 25.06 26.20
CA VAL A 169 -19.25 24.50 27.23
C VAL A 169 -18.18 23.70 26.51
N PRO A 170 -16.93 24.21 26.43
CA PRO A 170 -15.86 23.51 25.75
C PRO A 170 -15.39 22.30 26.56
N VAL A 171 -14.82 21.32 25.88
CA VAL A 171 -14.03 20.25 26.48
C VAL A 171 -12.79 20.87 27.13
N GLU A 172 -12.52 20.46 28.36
CA GLU A 172 -11.36 20.90 29.15
C GLU A 172 -10.35 19.76 29.36
N GLU A 173 -10.81 18.50 29.37
CA GLU A 173 -9.97 17.34 29.65
C GLU A 173 -10.51 16.09 28.93
N ILE A 174 -9.59 15.24 28.43
CA ILE A 174 -9.87 13.91 27.90
C ILE A 174 -9.01 12.91 28.67
N THR A 175 -9.59 11.80 29.10
CA THR A 175 -8.86 10.65 29.64
C THR A 175 -9.05 9.44 28.71
N ILE A 176 -7.95 8.76 28.34
CA ILE A 176 -7.98 7.53 27.54
C ILE A 176 -7.75 6.31 28.43
N THR A 177 -8.51 5.24 28.21
CA THR A 177 -8.29 3.92 28.82
C THR A 177 -8.39 2.82 27.76
N SER A 178 -7.74 1.69 28.01
CA SER A 178 -7.79 0.50 27.14
C SER A 178 -8.51 -0.66 27.83
N GLU A 179 -9.00 -1.61 27.03
CA GLU A 179 -9.58 -2.85 27.54
C GLU A 179 -8.59 -3.58 28.46
N GLY A 180 -9.04 -3.90 29.67
CA GLY A 180 -8.22 -4.55 30.69
C GLY A 180 -7.03 -3.73 31.20
N GLY A 181 -6.88 -2.47 30.76
CA GLY A 181 -5.68 -1.66 31.02
C GLY A 181 -4.45 -2.16 30.26
N ALA A 182 -4.64 -2.89 29.16
CA ALA A 182 -3.54 -3.39 28.34
C ALA A 182 -2.78 -2.24 27.66
N THR A 183 -1.46 -2.36 27.58
CA THR A 183 -0.57 -1.40 26.91
C THR A 183 0.18 -2.05 25.76
N THR A 184 -0.15 -3.30 25.43
CA THR A 184 0.54 -4.09 24.41
C THR A 184 -0.42 -4.89 23.54
N ILE A 185 -0.02 -5.12 22.29
CA ILE A 185 -0.59 -6.14 21.40
C ILE A 185 0.57 -7.08 21.04
N GLU A 186 0.48 -8.35 21.45
CA GLU A 186 1.55 -9.35 21.24
C GLU A 186 1.13 -10.46 20.26
N GLU A 187 -0.17 -10.55 19.98
CA GLU A 187 -0.74 -11.51 19.03
C GLU A 187 -0.66 -10.95 17.62
N ASN A 188 -0.21 -11.76 16.66
CA ASN A 188 -0.20 -11.39 15.24
C ASN A 188 -1.64 -11.09 14.78
N LEU A 189 -1.86 -9.96 14.09
CA LEU A 189 -3.20 -9.45 13.74
C LEU A 189 -4.12 -9.24 14.95
N GLY A 190 -3.55 -9.00 16.14
CA GLY A 190 -4.29 -8.72 17.35
C GLY A 190 -4.99 -7.35 17.34
N THR A 191 -5.98 -7.21 18.21
CA THR A 191 -6.77 -5.98 18.36
C THR A 191 -6.80 -5.50 19.80
N LEU A 192 -6.96 -4.20 20.04
CA LEU A 192 -7.12 -3.61 21.37
C LEU A 192 -8.18 -2.50 21.37
N GLN A 193 -9.21 -2.63 22.22
CA GLN A 193 -10.27 -1.62 22.33
C GLN A 193 -9.86 -0.48 23.28
N PHE A 194 -10.11 0.77 22.86
CA PHE A 194 -9.94 2.00 23.64
C PHE A 194 -11.27 2.67 23.99
N TYR A 195 -11.25 3.45 25.07
CA TYR A 195 -12.37 4.24 25.59
C TYR A 195 -11.88 5.63 26.00
N SER A 196 -12.74 6.64 25.87
CA SER A 196 -12.46 8.01 26.30
C SER A 196 -13.49 8.51 27.32
N GLU A 197 -13.04 9.25 28.33
CA GLU A 197 -13.88 10.06 29.22
C GLU A 197 -13.60 11.55 28.97
N ILE A 198 -14.65 12.36 28.84
CA ILE A 198 -14.56 13.79 28.51
C ILE A 198 -15.09 14.60 29.68
N LEU A 199 -14.33 15.63 30.09
CA LEU A 199 -14.76 16.60 31.08
C LEU A 199 -14.73 18.04 30.53
N PRO A 200 -15.64 18.91 30.97
CA PRO A 200 -16.76 18.60 31.88
C PRO A 200 -17.83 17.73 31.18
N VAL A 201 -18.59 16.97 31.96
CA VAL A 201 -19.59 16.01 31.43
C VAL A 201 -20.72 16.68 30.64
N ASP A 202 -20.92 17.99 30.83
CA ASP A 202 -21.87 18.82 30.10
C ASP A 202 -21.23 19.61 28.95
N ALA A 203 -20.04 19.20 28.48
CA ALA A 203 -19.45 19.73 27.25
C ALA A 203 -20.47 19.64 26.09
N THR A 204 -20.54 20.71 25.29
CA THR A 204 -21.58 20.83 24.26
C THR A 204 -21.40 19.82 23.11
N ILE A 205 -20.15 19.44 22.82
CA ILE A 205 -19.80 18.41 21.82
C ILE A 205 -18.89 17.37 22.51
N PRO A 206 -19.48 16.35 23.19
CA PRO A 206 -18.73 15.36 23.97
C PRO A 206 -18.29 14.19 23.09
N TYR A 207 -17.58 14.48 22.00
CA TYR A 207 -17.06 13.47 21.07
C TYR A 207 -15.57 13.69 20.82
N VAL A 208 -14.86 12.58 20.59
CA VAL A 208 -13.46 12.59 20.18
C VAL A 208 -13.32 12.02 18.77
N PHE A 209 -12.28 12.47 18.08
CA PHE A 209 -11.77 11.86 16.87
C PHE A 209 -10.57 10.98 17.22
N TRP A 210 -10.63 9.70 16.88
CA TRP A 210 -9.54 8.74 17.11
C TRP A 210 -8.54 8.74 15.96
N SER A 211 -7.26 8.64 16.29
CA SER A 211 -6.17 8.50 15.31
C SER A 211 -4.99 7.75 15.90
N VAL A 212 -4.13 7.23 15.03
CA VAL A 212 -2.82 6.67 15.40
C VAL A 212 -1.75 7.67 14.98
N VAL A 213 -0.80 7.93 15.87
CA VAL A 213 0.43 8.68 15.60
C VAL A 213 1.60 7.74 15.79
N SER A 214 2.34 7.48 14.72
CA SER A 214 3.49 6.57 14.71
C SER A 214 4.59 7.08 13.77
N ASP A 215 5.82 6.58 13.96
CA ASP A 215 6.95 6.82 13.05
C ASP A 215 7.11 5.61 12.11
N GLY A 216 6.21 5.50 11.13
CA GLY A 216 6.26 4.45 10.11
C GLY A 216 5.79 3.07 10.56
N ILE A 217 5.15 2.95 11.73
CA ILE A 217 4.53 1.70 12.20
C ILE A 217 3.12 1.60 11.66
N ASP A 218 2.83 0.48 11.02
CA ASP A 218 1.53 0.21 10.40
C ASP A 218 0.52 -0.37 11.39
N ALA A 219 -0.44 0.47 11.79
CA ALA A 219 -1.57 0.14 12.67
C ALA A 219 -2.73 1.11 12.39
N THR A 220 -3.98 0.64 12.55
CA THR A 220 -5.17 1.45 12.27
C THR A 220 -6.11 1.47 13.46
N ILE A 221 -6.89 2.55 13.60
CA ILE A 221 -7.91 2.67 14.65
C ILE A 221 -9.23 3.16 14.05
N SER A 222 -10.33 2.51 14.43
CA SER A 222 -11.67 2.96 14.06
C SER A 222 -12.14 4.15 14.91
N GLN A 223 -13.18 4.86 14.46
CA GLN A 223 -13.80 5.94 15.26
C GLN A 223 -14.61 5.41 16.46
N ASP A 224 -14.80 4.09 16.58
CA ASP A 224 -15.31 3.43 17.78
C ASP A 224 -14.19 3.04 18.77
N GLY A 225 -12.93 3.37 18.47
CA GLY A 225 -11.78 3.15 19.36
C GLY A 225 -11.15 1.76 19.30
N LEU A 226 -11.50 0.92 18.31
CA LEU A 226 -10.85 -0.38 18.11
C LEU A 226 -9.54 -0.21 17.33
N LEU A 227 -8.40 -0.48 17.98
CA LEU A 227 -7.06 -0.51 17.38
C LEU A 227 -6.78 -1.90 16.80
N GLU A 228 -6.27 -1.97 15.57
CA GLU A 228 -5.92 -3.20 14.85
C GLU A 228 -4.44 -3.16 14.42
N SER A 229 -3.68 -4.21 14.74
CA SER A 229 -2.30 -4.36 14.26
C SER A 229 -2.27 -4.90 12.84
N SER A 230 -1.25 -4.54 12.05
CA SER A 230 -1.18 -4.90 10.63
C SER A 230 -0.81 -6.35 10.34
N GLY A 231 -0.29 -7.10 11.30
CA GLY A 231 0.28 -8.44 11.08
C GLY A 231 1.61 -8.47 10.30
N SER A 232 2.05 -7.32 9.78
CA SER A 232 3.33 -7.15 9.10
C SER A 232 4.48 -6.96 10.08
N ALA A 233 5.70 -7.32 9.71
CA ALA A 233 6.89 -7.02 10.53
C ALA A 233 7.03 -5.51 10.82
N SER A 234 6.61 -4.64 9.89
CA SER A 234 6.52 -3.18 10.05
C SER A 234 5.45 -2.71 11.05
N GLY A 235 4.54 -3.59 11.46
CA GLY A 235 3.57 -3.32 12.52
C GLY A 235 4.17 -3.40 13.92
N ASN A 236 5.40 -3.90 14.09
CA ASN A 236 6.05 -3.94 15.39
C ASN A 236 6.65 -2.58 15.77
N GLY A 237 6.38 -2.15 17.00
CA GLY A 237 6.96 -0.95 17.59
C GLY A 237 5.99 -0.24 18.53
N THR A 238 6.35 0.96 18.96
CA THR A 238 5.54 1.77 19.85
C THR A 238 4.79 2.86 19.09
N ILE A 239 3.48 2.92 19.26
CA ILE A 239 2.59 3.93 18.67
C ILE A 239 1.88 4.74 19.76
N MET A 240 1.35 5.90 19.38
CA MET A 240 0.45 6.69 20.22
C MET A 240 -0.96 6.64 19.66
N VAL A 241 -1.89 6.08 20.42
CA VAL A 241 -3.33 6.24 20.16
C VAL A 241 -3.75 7.61 20.66
N LYS A 242 -4.30 8.44 19.79
CA LYS A 242 -4.69 9.83 20.08
C LYS A 242 -6.20 10.01 19.99
N ALA A 243 -6.77 10.66 21.00
CA ALA A 243 -8.15 11.15 21.00
C ALA A 243 -8.14 12.69 21.02
N GLU A 244 -8.80 13.32 20.05
CA GLU A 244 -8.88 14.79 19.92
C GLU A 244 -10.32 15.27 20.02
N ALA A 245 -10.59 16.29 20.84
CA ALA A 245 -11.95 16.84 21.02
C ALA A 245 -12.49 17.40 19.70
N MET A 246 -13.73 17.06 19.36
CA MET A 246 -14.39 17.52 18.13
C MET A 246 -15.07 18.89 18.26
N ASP A 247 -14.90 19.56 19.40
CA ASP A 247 -15.54 20.85 19.72
C ASP A 247 -14.66 22.06 19.39
N CYS A 248 -13.53 21.83 18.73
CA CYS A 248 -12.50 22.84 18.40
C CYS A 248 -11.81 23.48 19.62
N SER A 249 -11.94 22.92 20.83
CA SER A 249 -11.18 23.37 22.01
C SER A 249 -9.67 23.17 21.86
N GLY A 250 -9.25 22.26 20.97
CA GLY A 250 -7.85 21.86 20.80
C GLY A 250 -7.35 20.90 21.87
N ILE A 251 -8.22 20.42 22.76
CA ILE A 251 -7.88 19.40 23.75
C ILE A 251 -7.68 18.06 23.05
N SER A 252 -6.55 17.41 23.35
CA SER A 252 -6.27 16.04 22.92
C SER A 252 -5.49 15.31 24.00
N GLU A 253 -5.60 13.99 24.00
CA GLU A 253 -4.84 13.10 24.87
C GLU A 253 -4.24 11.97 24.02
N THR A 254 -3.16 11.37 24.52
CA THR A 254 -2.46 10.27 23.86
C THR A 254 -2.22 9.11 24.82
N PHE A 255 -2.28 7.89 24.30
CA PHE A 255 -2.01 6.67 25.04
C PHE A 255 -0.96 5.84 24.29
N GLU A 256 0.14 5.50 24.95
CA GLU A 256 1.23 4.71 24.37
C GLU A 256 0.88 3.22 24.33
N VAL A 257 1.09 2.58 23.17
CA VAL A 257 0.87 1.15 22.96
C VAL A 257 2.09 0.54 22.28
N THR A 258 2.58 -0.59 22.79
CA THR A 258 3.62 -1.38 22.13
C THR A 258 3.00 -2.56 21.38
N ILE A 259 3.14 -2.56 20.06
CA ILE A 259 2.77 -3.67 19.20
C ILE A 259 4.01 -4.53 18.97
N SER A 260 3.88 -5.83 19.17
CA SER A 260 4.96 -6.82 18.99
C SER A 260 4.38 -8.14 18.47
N GLY A 261 5.24 -9.08 18.09
CA GLY A 261 4.81 -10.38 17.59
C GLY A 261 4.12 -10.35 16.23
N GLN A 262 4.23 -9.24 15.50
CA GLN A 262 3.73 -9.12 14.12
C GLN A 262 4.78 -9.68 13.14
N GLY A 263 4.34 -10.36 12.08
CA GLY A 263 5.23 -10.97 11.09
C GLY A 263 5.92 -12.24 11.59
N GLY A 264 5.14 -13.28 11.90
CA GLY A 264 5.64 -14.60 12.28
C GLY A 264 6.66 -15.18 11.28
N SER A 265 7.59 -16.02 11.78
CA SER A 265 8.79 -16.52 11.07
C SER A 265 8.49 -17.51 9.92
N PHE A 266 7.82 -17.05 8.88
CA PHE A 266 7.70 -17.78 7.63
C PHE A 266 8.81 -17.35 6.67
N ASN A 267 9.98 -17.97 6.82
CA ASN A 267 11.13 -17.67 5.98
C ASN A 267 11.05 -18.46 4.68
N ILE A 268 11.18 -17.74 3.56
CA ILE A 268 11.16 -18.32 2.23
C ILE A 268 12.57 -18.32 1.64
N LEU A 269 12.98 -19.39 0.97
CA LEU A 269 14.16 -19.40 0.11
C LEU A 269 13.70 -19.42 -1.35
N LEU A 270 14.02 -18.38 -2.10
CA LEU A 270 13.88 -18.36 -3.56
C LEU A 270 15.18 -18.86 -4.20
N VAL A 271 15.14 -20.05 -4.79
CA VAL A 271 16.25 -20.63 -5.55
C VAL A 271 16.08 -20.27 -7.02
N ASN A 272 16.98 -19.45 -7.55
CA ASN A 272 17.09 -19.21 -8.99
C ASN A 272 18.00 -20.27 -9.60
N ASP A 273 17.40 -21.20 -10.33
CA ASP A 273 18.05 -22.29 -11.05
C ASP A 273 17.85 -22.21 -12.57
N CYS A 274 17.60 -21.00 -13.10
CA CYS A 274 17.44 -20.77 -14.54
C CYS A 274 18.73 -20.17 -15.14
N ALA A 275 19.61 -20.99 -15.71
CA ALA A 275 20.82 -20.53 -16.39
C ALA A 275 20.56 -20.02 -17.83
N ASN A 276 19.36 -20.26 -18.36
CA ASN A 276 18.97 -19.85 -19.71
C ASN A 276 19.05 -18.32 -19.89
N THR A 277 19.91 -17.87 -20.79
CA THR A 277 20.08 -16.45 -21.13
C THR A 277 19.02 -15.93 -22.11
N ASN A 278 18.21 -16.82 -22.70
CA ASN A 278 17.20 -16.42 -23.67
C ASN A 278 16.01 -15.72 -23.00
N SER A 279 15.50 -14.71 -23.70
CA SER A 279 14.32 -13.92 -23.33
C SER A 279 14.37 -13.22 -21.97
N GLY A 280 15.51 -13.20 -21.26
CA GLY A 280 15.65 -12.63 -19.91
C GLY A 280 15.73 -13.66 -18.77
N GLY A 281 15.96 -14.95 -19.06
CA GLY A 281 15.86 -16.03 -18.06
C GLY A 281 16.75 -15.88 -16.82
N THR A 282 17.97 -15.33 -16.93
CA THR A 282 18.87 -15.18 -15.77
C THR A 282 18.42 -14.13 -14.73
N THR A 283 17.46 -13.26 -15.07
CA THR A 283 16.93 -12.23 -14.16
C THR A 283 15.43 -12.33 -13.98
N ARG A 284 14.73 -13.24 -14.66
CA ARG A 284 13.26 -13.27 -14.64
C ARG A 284 12.70 -13.77 -13.30
N TYR A 285 13.48 -14.51 -12.51
CA TYR A 285 13.16 -14.79 -11.10
C TYR A 285 12.90 -13.52 -10.27
N MET A 286 13.38 -12.33 -10.71
CA MET A 286 13.09 -11.06 -10.03
C MET A 286 11.60 -10.70 -10.04
N VAL A 287 10.80 -11.25 -10.95
CA VAL A 287 9.33 -11.11 -10.93
C VAL A 287 8.76 -11.77 -9.66
N LEU A 288 9.30 -12.93 -9.27
CA LEU A 288 8.92 -13.63 -8.05
C LEU A 288 9.45 -12.88 -6.81
N ASP A 289 10.70 -12.41 -6.83
CA ASP A 289 11.28 -11.54 -5.76
C ASP A 289 10.40 -10.31 -5.52
N THR A 290 9.90 -9.69 -6.60
CA THR A 290 8.98 -8.56 -6.53
C THR A 290 7.67 -8.96 -5.84
N SER A 291 7.10 -10.10 -6.20
CA SER A 291 5.84 -10.59 -5.60
C SER A 291 6.00 -10.86 -4.11
N LEU A 292 7.08 -11.57 -3.72
CA LEU A 292 7.41 -11.82 -2.31
C LEU A 292 7.64 -10.51 -1.53
N THR A 293 8.28 -9.52 -2.15
CA THR A 293 8.51 -8.21 -1.54
C THR A 293 7.21 -7.42 -1.37
N ASN A 294 6.34 -7.40 -2.39
CA ASN A 294 5.06 -6.70 -2.36
C ASN A 294 4.14 -7.26 -1.26
N LEU A 295 4.14 -8.58 -1.11
CA LEU A 295 3.36 -9.28 -0.08
C LEU A 295 3.99 -9.22 1.32
N GLY A 296 5.15 -8.57 1.48
CA GLY A 296 5.79 -8.36 2.78
C GLY A 296 6.55 -9.56 3.34
N TYR A 297 6.83 -10.58 2.51
CA TYR A 297 7.54 -11.79 2.93
C TYR A 297 9.05 -11.60 3.01
N PHE A 298 9.63 -11.96 4.17
CA PHE A 298 11.07 -12.09 4.31
C PHE A 298 11.57 -13.34 3.58
N HIS A 299 12.51 -13.15 2.67
CA HIS A 299 13.04 -14.25 1.88
C HIS A 299 14.53 -14.12 1.57
N GLY A 300 15.21 -15.26 1.53
CA GLY A 300 16.55 -15.40 0.98
C GLY A 300 16.51 -15.68 -0.52
N ILE A 301 17.59 -15.37 -1.23
CA ILE A 301 17.76 -15.74 -2.63
C ILE A 301 19.04 -16.56 -2.75
N TYR A 302 18.93 -17.76 -3.32
CA TYR A 302 20.08 -18.60 -3.70
C TYR A 302 20.15 -18.67 -5.22
N ASN A 303 21.29 -18.32 -5.81
CA ASN A 303 21.45 -18.32 -7.27
C ASN A 303 22.44 -19.40 -7.69
N THR A 304 21.94 -20.49 -8.26
CA THR A 304 22.75 -21.68 -8.59
C THR A 304 23.79 -21.40 -9.67
N ILE A 305 23.58 -20.37 -10.51
CA ILE A 305 24.53 -19.92 -11.54
C ILE A 305 25.73 -19.25 -10.89
N THR A 306 25.49 -18.38 -9.91
CA THR A 306 26.53 -17.64 -9.21
C THR A 306 27.32 -18.54 -8.27
N GLU A 307 26.62 -19.40 -7.52
CA GLU A 307 27.22 -20.35 -6.59
C GLU A 307 27.86 -21.55 -7.32
N ASN A 308 27.42 -21.81 -8.56
CA ASN A 308 27.78 -22.98 -9.36
C ASN A 308 27.53 -24.31 -8.61
N ASP A 309 26.49 -24.32 -7.76
CA ASP A 309 26.10 -25.44 -6.91
C ASP A 309 24.61 -25.31 -6.53
N PHE A 310 24.05 -26.33 -5.89
CA PHE A 310 22.74 -26.25 -5.23
C PHE A 310 22.88 -25.98 -3.72
N PRO A 311 21.84 -25.44 -3.05
CA PRO A 311 21.85 -25.27 -1.60
C PRO A 311 21.94 -26.63 -0.88
N ASP A 312 22.79 -26.70 0.16
CA ASP A 312 22.89 -27.89 1.02
C ASP A 312 21.72 -27.98 2.01
N TYR A 313 21.57 -29.12 2.68
CA TYR A 313 20.47 -29.34 3.63
C TYR A 313 20.51 -28.36 4.81
N ASN A 314 21.70 -27.96 5.27
CA ASN A 314 21.83 -26.99 6.36
C ASN A 314 21.32 -25.60 5.95
N THR A 315 21.43 -25.26 4.67
CA THR A 315 20.85 -24.04 4.10
C THR A 315 19.34 -24.19 3.98
N LEU A 316 18.86 -25.27 3.35
CA LEU A 316 17.43 -25.49 3.12
C LEU A 316 16.63 -25.55 4.43
N SER A 317 17.14 -26.25 5.44
CA SER A 317 16.49 -26.42 6.76
C SER A 317 16.35 -25.15 7.59
N GLN A 318 16.87 -24.00 7.12
CA GLN A 318 16.64 -22.70 7.74
C GLN A 318 15.31 -22.06 7.31
N TYR A 319 14.67 -22.60 6.27
CA TYR A 319 13.48 -22.02 5.63
C TYR A 319 12.27 -22.94 5.76
N GLN A 320 11.10 -22.33 5.94
CA GLN A 320 9.82 -23.03 5.99
C GLN A 320 9.35 -23.44 4.60
N VAL A 321 9.67 -22.61 3.59
CA VAL A 321 9.37 -22.88 2.18
C VAL A 321 10.60 -22.65 1.31
N VAL A 322 10.82 -23.54 0.36
CA VAL A 322 11.78 -23.37 -0.73
C VAL A 322 11.03 -23.24 -2.04
N ILE A 323 11.05 -22.06 -2.64
CA ILE A 323 10.55 -21.83 -4.00
C ILE A 323 11.70 -22.09 -4.96
N TRP A 324 11.60 -23.17 -5.73
CA TRP A 324 12.60 -23.56 -6.73
C TRP A 324 12.15 -23.13 -8.11
N TYR A 325 12.84 -22.12 -8.67
CA TYR A 325 12.54 -21.55 -9.96
C TYR A 325 13.55 -22.00 -11.01
N THR A 326 13.10 -22.84 -11.95
CA THR A 326 13.90 -23.33 -13.10
C THR A 326 13.70 -22.49 -14.37
N GLY A 327 12.74 -21.57 -14.36
CA GLY A 327 12.49 -20.64 -15.46
C GLY A 327 12.06 -21.36 -16.73
N ASN A 328 12.85 -21.25 -17.79
CA ASN A 328 12.63 -21.96 -19.05
C ASN A 328 13.88 -22.73 -19.51
N ASP A 329 14.64 -23.20 -18.52
CA ASP A 329 15.87 -23.93 -18.76
C ASP A 329 15.59 -25.43 -18.77
N GLY A 330 15.97 -26.07 -19.86
CA GLY A 330 15.81 -27.52 -20.05
C GLY A 330 17.15 -28.24 -20.07
N ALA A 331 18.19 -27.65 -19.49
CA ALA A 331 19.53 -28.23 -19.43
C ALA A 331 20.32 -27.80 -18.18
N GLU A 332 21.11 -28.71 -17.63
CA GLU A 332 22.10 -28.43 -16.57
C GLU A 332 21.52 -27.87 -15.26
N LEU A 333 20.24 -28.14 -14.97
CA LEU A 333 19.58 -27.69 -13.74
C LEU A 333 20.22 -28.32 -12.49
N LYS A 334 20.39 -27.54 -11.43
CA LYS A 334 20.85 -28.03 -10.11
C LYS A 334 19.73 -28.65 -9.27
N LEU A 335 18.49 -28.57 -9.77
CA LEU A 335 17.34 -29.34 -9.30
C LEU A 335 17.64 -30.85 -9.29
N TRP A 336 18.42 -31.29 -10.26
CA TRP A 336 18.76 -32.70 -10.46
C TRP A 336 20.14 -33.05 -9.86
N ASP A 337 20.28 -34.26 -9.31
CA ASP A 337 21.59 -34.84 -8.98
C ASP A 337 22.01 -35.84 -10.06
N VAL A 338 22.55 -35.31 -11.15
CA VAL A 338 23.07 -36.12 -12.26
C VAL A 338 24.46 -36.69 -11.99
N SER A 339 25.06 -36.39 -10.83
CA SER A 339 26.43 -36.79 -10.51
C SER A 339 26.53 -38.18 -9.85
N ASP A 340 25.43 -38.66 -9.27
CA ASP A 340 25.39 -39.93 -8.53
C ASP A 340 25.07 -41.17 -9.39
N THR A 341 25.55 -41.20 -10.64
CA THR A 341 25.54 -42.41 -11.48
C THR A 341 26.71 -43.35 -11.16
N ILE A 342 27.16 -43.41 -9.90
CA ILE A 342 28.28 -44.25 -9.49
C ILE A 342 27.79 -45.70 -9.36
N PRO A 343 28.50 -46.70 -9.95
CA PRO A 343 28.14 -48.11 -9.75
C PRO A 343 28.11 -48.47 -8.26
N GLY A 344 26.92 -48.70 -7.72
CA GLY A 344 26.69 -48.99 -6.29
C GLY A 344 26.01 -47.89 -5.46
N ALA A 345 25.51 -46.82 -6.08
CA ALA A 345 24.53 -45.94 -5.44
C ALA A 345 23.27 -46.74 -5.03
N VAL A 346 22.60 -46.30 -3.96
CA VAL A 346 21.51 -47.07 -3.32
C VAL A 346 20.27 -47.13 -4.21
N ASP A 347 20.15 -46.25 -5.20
CA ASP A 347 19.14 -46.33 -6.26
C ASP A 347 19.65 -45.63 -7.54
N GLU A 348 19.87 -46.38 -8.62
CA GLU A 348 20.44 -45.87 -9.88
C GLU A 348 19.44 -45.00 -10.68
N ASN A 349 18.21 -44.83 -10.16
CA ASN A 349 17.10 -44.12 -10.79
C ASN A 349 16.79 -42.73 -10.19
N LEU A 350 17.36 -42.39 -9.03
CA LEU A 350 17.09 -41.10 -8.38
C LEU A 350 17.99 -40.01 -8.98
N ARG A 351 17.41 -39.19 -9.86
CA ARG A 351 18.10 -38.06 -10.51
C ARG A 351 17.87 -36.73 -9.81
N PHE A 352 17.34 -36.71 -8.59
CA PHE A 352 16.98 -35.46 -7.89
C PHE A 352 18.01 -35.09 -6.83
N ASN A 353 18.15 -33.78 -6.60
CA ASN A 353 19.02 -33.21 -5.58
C ASN A 353 18.83 -33.87 -4.19
N GLU A 354 19.85 -34.59 -3.70
CA GLU A 354 19.78 -35.31 -2.42
C GLU A 354 19.45 -34.38 -1.23
N PRO A 355 20.12 -33.22 -1.02
CA PRO A 355 19.71 -32.27 0.01
C PRO A 355 18.25 -31.83 -0.03
N LEU A 356 17.69 -31.63 -1.23
CA LEU A 356 16.30 -31.23 -1.41
C LEU A 356 15.35 -32.38 -1.06
N MET A 357 15.69 -33.62 -1.42
CA MET A 357 14.96 -34.81 -0.94
C MET A 357 15.00 -34.92 0.57
N GLN A 358 16.16 -34.67 1.20
CA GLN A 358 16.29 -34.67 2.67
C GLN A 358 15.42 -33.58 3.31
N TYR A 359 15.37 -32.39 2.72
CA TYR A 359 14.51 -31.29 3.17
C TYR A 359 13.02 -31.65 3.10
N ILE A 360 12.57 -32.17 1.97
CA ILE A 360 11.19 -32.62 1.76
C ILE A 360 10.84 -33.73 2.76
N ASN A 361 11.66 -34.79 2.85
CA ASN A 361 11.43 -35.88 3.80
C ASN A 361 11.43 -35.41 5.28
N GLY A 362 12.08 -34.28 5.57
CA GLY A 362 12.11 -33.65 6.89
C GLY A 362 10.88 -32.81 7.22
N GLY A 363 9.86 -32.76 6.36
CA GLY A 363 8.65 -31.94 6.54
C GLY A 363 8.72 -30.57 5.89
N GLY A 364 9.73 -30.32 5.05
CA GLY A 364 9.86 -29.06 4.30
C GLY A 364 8.78 -28.91 3.22
N ILE A 365 8.48 -27.65 2.88
CA ILE A 365 7.58 -27.30 1.79
C ILE A 365 8.42 -26.84 0.60
N VAL A 366 8.24 -27.47 -0.55
CA VAL A 366 8.88 -27.06 -1.80
C VAL A 366 7.82 -26.61 -2.79
N TRP A 367 8.05 -25.45 -3.41
CA TRP A 367 7.30 -24.99 -4.56
C TRP A 367 8.22 -24.99 -5.78
N LEU A 368 8.10 -26.04 -6.60
CA LEU A 368 8.85 -26.19 -7.83
C LEU A 368 8.08 -25.59 -9.00
N GLN A 369 8.71 -24.68 -9.76
CA GLN A 369 8.13 -24.12 -10.97
C GLN A 369 9.14 -23.91 -12.10
N GLY A 370 8.63 -24.02 -13.33
CA GLY A 370 9.32 -23.67 -14.57
C GLY A 370 8.88 -24.53 -15.75
N LEU A 371 9.37 -24.18 -16.93
CA LEU A 371 9.21 -24.91 -18.17
C LEU A 371 10.41 -25.84 -18.35
N ASP A 372 10.19 -26.99 -18.99
CA ASP A 372 11.24 -27.88 -19.49
C ASP A 372 12.16 -28.53 -18.43
N PHE A 373 11.88 -28.38 -17.12
CA PHE A 373 12.70 -29.06 -16.12
C PHE A 373 12.62 -30.59 -16.25
N ILE A 374 11.48 -31.15 -16.67
CA ILE A 374 11.31 -32.58 -16.98
C ILE A 374 12.13 -32.95 -18.23
N TYR A 375 12.17 -32.06 -19.23
CA TYR A 375 12.91 -32.27 -20.47
C TYR A 375 14.42 -32.43 -20.24
N ASP A 376 15.00 -31.73 -19.25
CA ASP A 376 16.43 -31.86 -18.90
C ASP A 376 16.82 -33.33 -18.63
N ILE A 377 15.91 -34.11 -18.04
CA ILE A 377 16.17 -35.49 -17.64
C ILE A 377 15.66 -36.51 -18.65
N TYR A 378 14.45 -36.31 -19.15
CA TYR A 378 13.73 -37.32 -19.93
C TYR A 378 13.65 -36.98 -21.43
N GLY A 379 13.99 -35.75 -21.80
CA GLY A 379 13.82 -35.25 -23.16
C GLY A 379 12.35 -34.96 -23.47
N ALA A 380 11.89 -35.32 -24.66
CA ALA A 380 10.51 -35.04 -25.08
C ALA A 380 9.53 -36.10 -24.55
N ALA A 381 8.26 -35.71 -24.37
CA ALA A 381 7.18 -36.65 -24.12
C ALA A 381 7.12 -37.73 -25.23
N PHE A 382 6.67 -38.95 -24.98
CA PHE A 382 5.92 -39.46 -23.84
C PHE A 382 6.77 -40.38 -22.95
N ASP A 383 6.64 -40.25 -21.63
CA ASP A 383 7.25 -41.14 -20.64
C ASP A 383 6.25 -41.58 -19.57
N ILE A 384 6.44 -42.79 -19.04
CA ILE A 384 5.66 -43.36 -17.93
C ILE A 384 6.61 -43.56 -16.75
N PHE A 385 6.15 -43.18 -15.57
CA PHE A 385 6.90 -43.37 -14.33
C PHE A 385 6.26 -44.46 -13.49
N GLU A 386 7.10 -45.24 -12.81
CA GLU A 386 6.68 -46.30 -11.90
C GLU A 386 7.28 -46.06 -10.50
N SER A 387 6.79 -46.78 -9.49
CA SER A 387 7.35 -46.67 -8.14
C SER A 387 8.85 -46.99 -8.13
N GLY A 388 9.63 -46.16 -7.43
CA GLY A 388 11.08 -46.08 -7.52
C GLY A 388 11.58 -44.87 -8.31
N ASP A 389 10.75 -44.28 -9.18
CA ASP A 389 11.09 -43.05 -9.89
C ASP A 389 10.76 -41.82 -9.03
N PHE A 390 11.65 -40.83 -9.01
CA PHE A 390 11.39 -39.57 -8.29
C PHE A 390 10.09 -38.87 -8.76
N MET A 391 9.86 -38.88 -10.08
CA MET A 391 8.63 -38.33 -10.67
C MET A 391 7.38 -38.99 -10.08
N TYR A 392 7.43 -40.31 -9.86
CA TYR A 392 6.31 -41.07 -9.30
C TYR A 392 6.21 -40.88 -7.78
N ASP A 393 7.29 -41.15 -7.04
CA ASP A 393 7.26 -41.25 -5.58
C ASP A 393 7.26 -39.88 -4.87
N PHE A 394 7.90 -38.85 -5.44
CA PHE A 394 7.94 -37.51 -4.86
C PHE A 394 6.95 -36.56 -5.49
N MET A 395 6.97 -36.46 -6.82
CA MET A 395 6.11 -35.50 -7.52
C MET A 395 4.68 -36.01 -7.67
N GLY A 396 4.45 -37.32 -7.57
CA GLY A 396 3.12 -37.92 -7.75
C GLY A 396 2.67 -37.93 -9.21
N VAL A 397 3.61 -37.98 -10.16
CA VAL A 397 3.37 -37.99 -11.61
C VAL A 397 3.46 -39.43 -12.12
N GLY A 398 2.38 -39.91 -12.76
CA GLY A 398 2.32 -41.23 -13.38
C GLY A 398 2.81 -41.22 -14.84
N ALA A 399 2.61 -40.13 -15.58
CA ALA A 399 3.11 -39.99 -16.94
C ALA A 399 3.38 -38.54 -17.34
N TYR A 400 4.43 -38.36 -18.13
CA TYR A 400 4.71 -37.13 -18.88
C TYR A 400 4.08 -37.28 -20.27
N VAL A 401 2.95 -36.62 -20.49
CA VAL A 401 2.04 -36.97 -21.57
C VAL A 401 2.35 -36.24 -22.87
N ALA A 402 2.53 -34.93 -22.79
CA ALA A 402 2.71 -34.06 -23.95
C ALA A 402 3.31 -32.72 -23.53
N GLN A 403 3.86 -31.99 -24.50
CA GLN A 403 4.20 -30.58 -24.37
C GLN A 403 3.27 -29.72 -25.22
N SER A 404 2.78 -28.61 -24.66
CA SER A 404 2.19 -27.56 -25.50
C SER A 404 3.18 -27.07 -26.56
N HIS A 405 2.67 -26.61 -27.70
CA HIS A 405 3.42 -26.25 -28.91
C HIS A 405 4.15 -27.40 -29.63
N ALA A 406 4.93 -28.21 -28.91
CA ALA A 406 5.74 -29.27 -29.54
C ALA A 406 4.88 -30.46 -29.98
N ASP A 407 3.93 -30.88 -29.14
CA ASP A 407 3.04 -32.02 -29.40
C ASP A 407 1.61 -31.58 -29.77
N GLY A 408 1.32 -30.28 -29.77
CA GLY A 408 -0.03 -29.76 -29.95
C GLY A 408 -0.09 -28.24 -30.14
N ASP A 409 -1.21 -27.65 -29.75
CA ASP A 409 -1.40 -26.19 -29.78
C ASP A 409 -0.66 -25.51 -28.61
N ASP A 410 -0.51 -24.18 -28.67
CA ASP A 410 0.01 -23.37 -27.58
C ASP A 410 -1.01 -23.35 -26.43
N LEU A 411 -0.56 -23.39 -25.18
CA LEU A 411 -1.44 -23.42 -24.00
C LEU A 411 -2.05 -22.03 -23.72
N PRO A 412 -3.37 -21.81 -23.84
CA PRO A 412 -3.94 -20.48 -23.67
C PRO A 412 -3.97 -19.99 -22.21
N GLN A 413 -4.25 -20.88 -21.25
CA GLN A 413 -4.38 -20.55 -19.83
C GLN A 413 -4.28 -21.80 -18.95
N LEU A 414 -4.24 -21.63 -17.62
CA LEU A 414 -4.56 -22.71 -16.67
C LEU A 414 -5.91 -22.47 -16.01
N ASP A 415 -6.66 -23.55 -15.86
CA ASP A 415 -7.92 -23.57 -15.13
C ASP A 415 -7.69 -24.22 -13.77
N VAL A 416 -8.11 -23.55 -12.69
CA VAL A 416 -7.99 -24.10 -11.33
C VAL A 416 -8.87 -25.33 -11.20
N VAL A 417 -8.38 -26.34 -10.46
CA VAL A 417 -9.17 -27.52 -10.11
C VAL A 417 -10.03 -27.16 -8.89
N PRO A 418 -11.37 -27.18 -8.99
CA PRO A 418 -12.23 -26.73 -7.90
C PRO A 418 -12.05 -27.57 -6.63
N GLY A 419 -11.88 -26.90 -5.49
CA GLY A 419 -11.78 -27.53 -4.17
C GLY A 419 -10.41 -28.11 -3.85
N ASN A 420 -9.36 -27.76 -4.62
CA ASN A 420 -7.99 -27.97 -4.19
C ASN A 420 -7.69 -27.08 -2.95
N PRO A 421 -6.70 -27.43 -2.11
CA PRO A 421 -6.48 -26.73 -0.85
C PRO A 421 -5.60 -25.48 -0.96
N ILE A 422 -5.00 -25.19 -2.12
CA ILE A 422 -3.91 -24.20 -2.24
C ILE A 422 -4.39 -22.86 -2.80
N CYS A 423 -5.10 -22.88 -3.93
CA CYS A 423 -5.44 -21.67 -4.67
C CYS A 423 -6.84 -21.79 -5.28
N ASP A 424 -7.52 -20.66 -5.38
CA ASP A 424 -8.77 -20.49 -6.13
C ASP A 424 -8.61 -19.59 -7.36
N PHE A 425 -7.44 -18.93 -7.53
CA PHE A 425 -7.16 -18.04 -8.65
C PHE A 425 -7.37 -18.71 -10.02
N SER A 426 -8.28 -18.16 -10.84
CA SER A 426 -8.55 -18.70 -12.18
C SER A 426 -9.19 -17.68 -13.12
N PRO A 427 -8.82 -17.67 -14.42
CA PRO A 427 -7.75 -18.45 -15.03
C PRO A 427 -6.36 -17.83 -14.82
N ILE A 428 -5.31 -18.65 -14.77
CA ILE A 428 -3.94 -18.13 -14.95
C ILE A 428 -3.72 -17.90 -16.44
N GLN A 429 -3.51 -16.64 -16.82
CA GLN A 429 -3.23 -16.24 -18.21
C GLN A 429 -1.80 -15.74 -18.36
N TRP A 430 -1.33 -15.66 -19.60
CA TRP A 430 0.05 -15.30 -19.91
C TRP A 430 0.16 -13.90 -20.52
N VAL A 431 1.36 -13.33 -20.48
CA VAL A 431 1.69 -12.12 -21.27
C VAL A 431 1.62 -12.35 -22.79
N TYR A 432 1.37 -13.57 -23.24
CA TYR A 432 1.27 -14.01 -24.64
C TYR A 432 -0.09 -14.67 -24.89
N GLU A 433 -0.49 -14.80 -26.17
CA GLU A 433 -1.74 -15.50 -26.54
C GLU A 433 -1.74 -16.99 -26.19
N GLY A 434 -0.55 -17.60 -26.07
CA GLY A 434 -0.38 -18.99 -25.63
C GLY A 434 1.04 -19.24 -25.13
N LEU A 435 1.16 -20.13 -24.14
CA LEU A 435 2.41 -20.56 -23.54
C LEU A 435 2.93 -21.81 -24.26
N TRP A 436 4.22 -21.80 -24.58
CA TRP A 436 4.90 -22.94 -25.21
C TRP A 436 5.57 -23.79 -24.15
N TYR A 437 5.67 -25.09 -24.41
CA TYR A 437 6.44 -26.06 -23.62
C TYR A 437 5.97 -26.24 -22.16
N ALA A 438 4.73 -25.83 -21.85
CA ALA A 438 4.05 -26.32 -20.65
C ALA A 438 3.82 -27.83 -20.76
N ASP A 439 4.20 -28.57 -19.73
CA ASP A 439 4.09 -30.04 -19.69
C ASP A 439 2.72 -30.49 -19.20
N ALA A 440 2.10 -31.40 -19.96
CA ALA A 440 0.86 -32.09 -19.63
C ALA A 440 1.16 -33.35 -18.84
N LEU A 441 0.62 -33.46 -17.62
CA LEU A 441 0.88 -34.57 -16.71
C LEU A 441 -0.36 -35.41 -16.40
N GLU A 442 -0.18 -36.73 -16.34
CA GLU A 442 -1.09 -37.64 -15.65
C GLU A 442 -0.55 -37.85 -14.23
N ILE A 443 -1.40 -37.66 -13.22
CA ILE A 443 -1.01 -37.75 -11.81
C ILE A 443 -1.44 -39.08 -11.19
N THR A 444 -0.75 -39.49 -10.14
CA THR A 444 -1.08 -40.69 -9.35
C THR A 444 -2.09 -40.35 -8.25
N ASP A 445 -2.67 -41.38 -7.61
CA ASP A 445 -3.55 -41.21 -6.43
C ASP A 445 -2.84 -40.57 -5.21
N ALA A 446 -1.51 -40.39 -5.25
CA ALA A 446 -0.73 -39.76 -4.20
C ALA A 446 -0.60 -38.24 -4.35
N ALA A 447 -1.12 -37.66 -5.43
CA ALA A 447 -1.14 -36.22 -5.67
C ALA A 447 -2.55 -35.70 -5.91
N GLU A 448 -2.74 -34.42 -5.60
CA GLU A 448 -3.95 -33.66 -5.88
C GLU A 448 -3.68 -32.71 -7.05
N GLY A 449 -4.57 -32.72 -8.05
CA GLY A 449 -4.50 -31.76 -9.14
C GLY A 449 -4.90 -30.36 -8.66
N VAL A 450 -4.09 -29.36 -8.98
CA VAL A 450 -4.31 -27.95 -8.62
C VAL A 450 -4.70 -27.14 -9.84
N TYR A 451 -4.06 -27.37 -10.99
CA TYR A 451 -4.34 -26.67 -12.24
C TYR A 451 -4.37 -27.63 -13.44
N ASN A 452 -5.42 -27.54 -14.24
CA ASN A 452 -5.55 -28.20 -15.55
C ASN A 452 -5.03 -27.30 -16.67
N MET A 453 -4.63 -27.91 -17.78
CA MET A 453 -4.34 -27.17 -19.00
C MET A 453 -5.63 -26.61 -19.63
N GLY A 454 -5.89 -25.32 -19.43
CA GLY A 454 -7.13 -24.66 -19.82
C GLY A 454 -7.07 -23.99 -21.20
N PRO A 455 -8.23 -23.53 -21.73
CA PRO A 455 -9.57 -23.75 -21.18
C PRO A 455 -10.03 -25.20 -21.39
N GLY A 456 -11.17 -25.62 -20.82
CA GLY A 456 -11.75 -26.96 -21.05
C GLY A 456 -12.03 -27.40 -22.51
N SER A 457 -11.81 -26.54 -23.51
CA SER A 457 -11.80 -26.89 -24.93
C SER A 457 -10.41 -27.20 -25.49
N TYR A 458 -9.36 -26.97 -24.71
CA TYR A 458 -7.98 -27.23 -25.08
C TYR A 458 -7.71 -28.73 -25.19
N ILE A 459 -6.85 -29.10 -26.13
CA ILE A 459 -6.61 -30.50 -26.51
C ILE A 459 -6.05 -31.37 -25.38
N TYR A 460 -5.41 -30.74 -24.38
CA TYR A 460 -4.85 -31.41 -23.21
C TYR A 460 -5.58 -31.06 -21.91
N SER A 461 -6.83 -30.62 -21.99
CA SER A 461 -7.62 -30.18 -20.82
C SER A 461 -7.95 -31.25 -19.78
N ASP A 462 -7.77 -32.53 -20.13
CA ASP A 462 -7.88 -33.65 -19.18
C ASP A 462 -6.58 -33.86 -18.37
N TYR A 463 -5.51 -33.10 -18.64
CA TYR A 463 -4.20 -33.23 -18.01
C TYR A 463 -3.85 -32.02 -17.13
N PHE A 464 -2.99 -32.28 -16.15
CA PHE A 464 -2.58 -31.30 -15.14
C PHE A 464 -1.27 -30.62 -15.54
N ALA A 465 -1.16 -29.33 -15.18
CA ALA A 465 0.09 -28.56 -15.22
C ALA A 465 0.44 -27.98 -13.84
N GLY A 466 -0.43 -28.18 -12.84
CA GLY A 466 -0.17 -27.88 -11.44
C GLY A 466 -0.69 -29.02 -10.56
N LEU A 467 0.14 -29.50 -9.64
CA LEU A 467 -0.20 -30.59 -8.72
C LEU A 467 0.48 -30.43 -7.37
N PHE A 468 -0.13 -31.01 -6.34
CA PHE A 468 0.37 -31.01 -4.99
C PHE A 468 0.51 -32.44 -4.45
N SER A 469 1.72 -32.79 -4.03
CA SER A 469 2.01 -34.11 -3.48
C SER A 469 2.54 -34.00 -2.05
N HIS A 470 2.43 -35.12 -1.33
CA HIS A 470 2.80 -35.24 0.09
C HIS A 470 3.83 -36.34 0.32
N PRO A 471 5.05 -36.25 -0.24
CA PRO A 471 6.05 -37.28 -0.07
C PRO A 471 6.63 -37.30 1.35
N GLY A 472 6.49 -38.43 2.03
CA GLY A 472 6.91 -38.58 3.42
C GLY A 472 6.09 -37.69 4.36
N GLU A 473 6.77 -36.79 5.07
CA GLU A 473 6.15 -35.75 5.91
C GLU A 473 6.13 -34.37 5.23
N GLY A 474 6.71 -34.27 4.02
CA GLY A 474 6.86 -33.01 3.30
C GLY A 474 5.73 -32.69 2.35
N HIS A 475 5.85 -31.52 1.72
CA HIS A 475 4.88 -30.98 0.79
C HIS A 475 5.58 -30.49 -0.47
N LEU A 476 5.07 -30.86 -1.65
CA LEU A 476 5.63 -30.44 -2.92
C LEU A 476 4.53 -29.91 -3.83
N PHE A 477 4.54 -28.60 -4.07
CA PHE A 477 3.71 -27.95 -5.08
C PHE A 477 4.51 -27.82 -6.37
N THR A 478 4.08 -28.50 -7.42
CA THR A 478 4.74 -28.51 -8.73
C THR A 478 3.89 -27.78 -9.75
N MET A 479 4.51 -26.84 -10.46
CA MET A 479 3.92 -26.15 -11.61
C MET A 479 4.83 -26.36 -12.83
N THR A 480 4.33 -26.99 -13.89
CA THR A 480 5.06 -27.21 -15.16
C THR A 480 5.01 -26.00 -16.10
N VAL A 481 4.86 -24.82 -15.50
CA VAL A 481 4.81 -23.52 -16.18
C VAL A 481 5.73 -22.55 -15.47
N GLU A 482 6.26 -21.60 -16.25
CA GLU A 482 7.02 -20.49 -15.72
C GLU A 482 6.07 -19.37 -15.28
N LEU A 483 5.79 -19.28 -13.98
CA LEU A 483 4.80 -18.34 -13.46
C LEU A 483 5.20 -16.89 -13.73
N ALA A 484 6.50 -16.58 -13.81
CA ALA A 484 6.99 -15.25 -14.19
C ALA A 484 6.51 -14.73 -15.57
N ARG A 485 5.74 -15.52 -16.32
CA ARG A 485 5.06 -15.15 -17.56
C ARG A 485 3.56 -14.85 -17.41
N MET A 486 3.04 -14.81 -16.19
CA MET A 486 1.66 -14.37 -15.93
C MET A 486 1.43 -12.96 -16.48
N ASP A 487 0.22 -12.73 -16.98
CA ASP A 487 -0.19 -11.54 -17.72
C ASP A 487 0.07 -10.20 -16.98
N THR A 488 -0.11 -10.17 -15.66
CA THR A 488 0.11 -8.98 -14.83
C THR A 488 0.79 -9.31 -13.50
N GLN A 489 1.48 -8.31 -12.93
CA GLN A 489 2.09 -8.42 -11.60
C GLN A 489 1.03 -8.52 -10.49
N GLU A 490 -0.12 -7.86 -10.65
CA GLU A 490 -1.24 -7.94 -9.69
C GLU A 490 -1.78 -9.36 -9.59
N ASN A 491 -2.05 -10.00 -10.73
CA ASN A 491 -2.48 -11.40 -10.76
C ASN A 491 -1.42 -12.35 -10.19
N MET A 492 -0.13 -12.05 -10.40
CA MET A 492 0.95 -12.80 -9.78
C MET A 492 0.92 -12.65 -8.25
N ASP A 493 0.78 -11.42 -7.76
CA ASP A 493 0.75 -11.12 -6.33
C ASP A 493 -0.47 -11.81 -5.66
N ASP A 494 -1.64 -11.80 -6.29
CA ASP A 494 -2.84 -12.50 -5.81
C ASP A 494 -2.62 -14.01 -5.73
N PHE A 495 -2.11 -14.62 -6.80
CA PHE A 495 -1.84 -16.06 -6.84
C PHE A 495 -0.73 -16.48 -5.85
N PHE A 496 0.34 -15.69 -5.72
CA PHE A 496 1.38 -15.92 -4.70
C PHE A 496 0.80 -15.77 -3.29
N GLY A 497 -0.07 -14.79 -3.05
CA GLY A 497 -0.75 -14.59 -1.78
C GLY A 497 -1.52 -15.84 -1.34
N GLU A 498 -2.41 -16.35 -2.21
CA GLU A 498 -3.19 -17.58 -1.92
C GLU A 498 -2.28 -18.78 -1.60
N ALA A 499 -1.26 -19.01 -2.42
CA ALA A 499 -0.35 -20.14 -2.23
C ALA A 499 0.48 -20.03 -0.93
N LEU A 500 0.99 -18.84 -0.62
CA LEU A 500 1.81 -18.61 0.58
C LEU A 500 0.98 -18.64 1.86
N GLU A 501 -0.25 -18.11 1.85
CA GLU A 501 -1.20 -18.25 2.96
C GLU A 501 -1.49 -19.72 3.28
N TYR A 502 -1.70 -20.54 2.24
CA TYR A 502 -1.88 -21.98 2.44
C TYR A 502 -0.61 -22.62 3.02
N PHE A 503 0.57 -22.32 2.47
CA PHE A 503 1.83 -22.86 2.96
C PHE A 503 2.13 -22.47 4.41
N GLU A 504 1.81 -21.25 4.82
CA GLU A 504 1.88 -20.85 6.23
C GLU A 504 0.99 -21.72 7.12
N SER A 505 -0.22 -22.03 6.65
CA SER A 505 -1.20 -22.81 7.41
C SER A 505 -0.74 -24.26 7.67
N ILE A 506 0.07 -24.82 6.77
CA ILE A 506 0.59 -26.19 6.86
C ILE A 506 2.06 -26.24 7.30
N ALA A 507 2.75 -25.11 7.35
CA ALA A 507 4.14 -25.05 7.78
C ALA A 507 4.29 -25.70 9.15
N PRO A 508 5.27 -26.62 9.33
CA PRO A 508 5.52 -27.22 10.63
C PRO A 508 5.76 -26.10 11.63
N GLN A 509 4.85 -25.93 12.60
CA GLN A 509 5.04 -25.01 13.72
C GLN A 509 6.40 -25.34 14.34
N ALA A 510 7.39 -24.48 14.11
CA ALA A 510 8.75 -24.79 14.48
C ALA A 510 8.79 -25.11 15.98
N VAL A 511 9.12 -26.35 16.33
CA VAL A 511 9.55 -26.69 17.68
C VAL A 511 10.84 -25.92 17.91
N ASN A 512 10.72 -24.73 18.52
CA ASN A 512 11.77 -23.85 19.04
C ASN A 512 13.18 -24.46 19.09
N ASN A 513 13.86 -24.49 17.95
CA ASN A 513 15.27 -24.87 17.83
C ASN A 513 16.01 -23.95 16.84
N HIS A 514 15.46 -22.77 16.54
CA HIS A 514 16.26 -21.74 15.90
C HIS A 514 17.03 -21.02 16.99
N LYS A 515 18.36 -21.09 16.87
CA LYS A 515 19.29 -20.28 17.64
C LYS A 515 18.96 -18.82 17.32
N GLU A 516 18.22 -18.17 18.21
CA GLU A 516 17.97 -16.72 18.18
C GLU A 516 19.26 -16.02 17.73
N LEU A 517 19.14 -15.13 16.74
CA LEU A 517 20.24 -14.24 16.42
C LEU A 517 20.48 -13.41 17.68
N ASN A 518 21.71 -13.44 18.20
CA ASN A 518 22.06 -12.62 19.36
C ASN A 518 22.26 -11.15 18.99
N PHE A 519 21.70 -10.72 17.86
CA PHE A 519 21.78 -9.38 17.33
C PHE A 519 20.63 -9.12 16.34
N THR A 520 20.28 -7.84 16.20
CA THR A 520 19.30 -7.35 15.23
C THR A 520 20.00 -6.39 14.28
N ILE A 521 19.70 -6.46 12.98
CA ILE A 521 20.14 -5.46 12.00
C ILE A 521 18.91 -4.74 11.47
N TYR A 522 19.01 -3.43 11.34
CA TYR A 522 17.95 -2.59 10.80
C TYR A 522 18.27 -2.19 9.36
N GLN A 523 17.23 -1.87 8.59
CA GLN A 523 17.38 -1.43 7.21
C GLN A 523 18.18 -0.12 7.15
N ASN A 524 19.02 0.03 6.12
CA ASN A 524 19.80 1.24 5.93
C ASN A 524 18.87 2.45 5.70
N SER A 525 19.16 3.60 6.32
CA SER A 525 18.35 4.82 6.16
C SER A 525 19.23 6.04 5.86
N PRO A 526 18.94 6.82 4.80
CA PRO A 526 17.90 6.59 3.80
C PRO A 526 18.24 5.40 2.87
N ASN A 527 17.20 4.79 2.29
CA ASN A 527 17.25 3.85 1.18
C ASN A 527 16.08 4.17 0.23
N PRO A 528 16.30 4.58 -1.04
CA PRO A 528 17.57 4.66 -1.75
C PRO A 528 18.56 5.69 -1.18
N VAL A 529 19.85 5.37 -1.22
CA VAL A 529 20.95 6.24 -0.78
C VAL A 529 21.55 7.03 -1.95
N ILE A 530 21.75 8.33 -1.76
CA ILE A 530 22.41 9.22 -2.74
C ILE A 530 23.91 9.32 -2.45
N ASP A 531 24.30 9.49 -1.18
CA ASP A 531 25.70 9.49 -0.76
C ASP A 531 25.86 8.82 0.60
N GLN A 532 25.15 9.31 1.62
CA GLN A 532 25.27 8.84 3.00
C GLN A 532 24.03 8.04 3.41
N THR A 533 24.25 6.91 4.09
CA THR A 533 23.22 6.12 4.75
C THR A 533 23.76 5.58 6.07
N SER A 534 22.88 5.25 7.01
CA SER A 534 23.25 4.60 8.25
C SER A 534 22.60 3.22 8.34
N ILE A 535 23.36 2.23 8.80
CA ILE A 535 22.85 0.90 9.14
C ILE A 535 22.94 0.75 10.66
N SER A 536 21.80 0.74 11.33
CA SER A 536 21.75 0.47 12.77
C SER A 536 21.77 -1.04 13.00
N TYR A 537 22.38 -1.47 14.11
CA TYR A 537 22.31 -2.85 14.58
C TYR A 537 22.39 -2.91 16.10
N GLU A 538 21.69 -3.85 16.70
CA GLU A 538 21.70 -4.10 18.14
C GLU A 538 22.45 -5.38 18.44
N LEU A 539 23.36 -5.36 19.41
CA LEU A 539 24.02 -6.57 19.91
C LEU A 539 23.45 -6.95 21.28
N ASN A 540 22.91 -8.15 21.44
CA ASN A 540 22.38 -8.63 22.73
C ASN A 540 23.52 -8.89 23.73
N GLU A 541 24.71 -9.22 23.22
CA GLU A 541 25.93 -9.45 23.99
C GLU A 541 27.17 -8.90 23.27
N LYS A 542 28.30 -8.86 23.97
CA LYS A 542 29.58 -8.45 23.36
C LYS A 542 29.97 -9.44 22.26
N ALA A 543 30.20 -8.97 21.04
CA ALA A 543 30.45 -9.84 19.89
C ALA A 543 31.39 -9.21 18.84
N GLU A 544 32.03 -10.04 18.03
CA GLU A 544 32.89 -9.61 16.92
C GLU A 544 32.05 -9.29 15.68
N VAL A 545 32.16 -8.08 15.14
CA VAL A 545 31.30 -7.59 14.04
C VAL A 545 32.11 -7.34 12.76
N THR A 546 31.59 -7.83 11.63
CA THR A 546 32.08 -7.55 10.28
C THR A 546 30.92 -7.15 9.38
N PHE A 547 31.12 -6.11 8.58
CA PHE A 547 30.13 -5.60 7.62
C PHE A 547 30.67 -5.72 6.21
N ASP A 548 29.95 -6.39 5.33
CA ASP A 548 30.33 -6.59 3.93
C ASP A 548 29.22 -6.06 3.00
N ILE A 549 29.58 -5.63 1.79
CA ILE A 549 28.63 -5.25 0.74
C ILE A 549 28.97 -6.01 -0.54
N PHE A 550 27.95 -6.46 -1.24
CA PHE A 550 28.03 -7.23 -2.47
C PHE A 550 27.24 -6.51 -3.57
N ASP A 551 27.77 -6.53 -4.79
CA ASP A 551 27.03 -6.07 -5.96
C ASP A 551 25.98 -7.11 -6.42
N ILE A 552 25.18 -6.75 -7.43
CA ILE A 552 24.13 -7.63 -7.98
C ILE A 552 24.63 -8.99 -8.49
N SER A 553 25.93 -9.15 -8.75
CA SER A 553 26.51 -10.43 -9.16
C SER A 553 26.95 -11.29 -7.97
N GLY A 554 26.67 -10.86 -6.74
CA GLY A 554 27.13 -11.50 -5.51
C GLY A 554 28.61 -11.25 -5.21
N LYS A 555 29.29 -10.40 -5.99
CA LYS A 555 30.69 -10.08 -5.77
C LYS A 555 30.82 -9.10 -4.61
N LYS A 556 31.61 -9.45 -3.60
CA LYS A 556 31.95 -8.55 -2.49
C LYS A 556 32.70 -7.32 -3.01
N VAL A 557 32.09 -6.15 -2.87
CA VAL A 557 32.61 -4.85 -3.30
C VAL A 557 33.12 -3.99 -2.14
N TYR A 558 32.67 -4.26 -0.91
CA TYR A 558 33.14 -3.58 0.29
C TYR A 558 33.23 -4.55 1.47
N SER A 559 34.16 -4.30 2.38
CA SER A 559 34.30 -5.03 3.64
C SER A 559 34.90 -4.14 4.72
N ARG A 560 34.31 -4.16 5.91
CA ARG A 560 34.78 -3.45 7.09
C ARG A 560 34.64 -4.33 8.32
N LYS A 561 35.78 -4.65 8.94
CA LYS A 561 35.83 -5.35 10.22
C LYS A 561 35.84 -4.35 11.38
N PHE A 562 34.83 -4.40 12.24
CA PHE A 562 34.73 -3.58 13.45
C PHE A 562 35.39 -4.24 14.66
N GLY A 563 35.61 -5.57 14.60
CA GLY A 563 36.15 -6.33 15.72
C GLY A 563 35.13 -6.48 16.84
N GLU A 564 35.58 -6.74 18.08
CA GLU A 564 34.66 -6.84 19.22
C GLU A 564 33.97 -5.50 19.51
N GLN A 565 32.65 -5.53 19.62
CA GLN A 565 31.77 -4.43 20.03
C GLN A 565 31.00 -4.83 21.30
N SER A 566 30.66 -3.86 22.16
CA SER A 566 29.86 -4.11 23.38
C SER A 566 28.41 -4.44 23.04
N SER A 567 27.64 -4.98 23.98
CA SER A 567 26.18 -5.08 23.81
C SER A 567 25.53 -3.69 23.71
N GLY A 568 24.33 -3.63 23.13
CA GLY A 568 23.54 -2.42 22.88
C GLY A 568 23.51 -2.00 21.41
N MET A 569 22.93 -0.83 21.17
CA MET A 569 22.78 -0.24 19.84
C MET A 569 24.10 0.31 19.28
N HIS A 570 24.33 0.02 18.01
CA HIS A 570 25.45 0.51 17.20
C HIS A 570 24.95 1.01 15.85
N GLN A 571 25.79 1.80 15.19
CA GLN A 571 25.47 2.39 13.90
C GLN A 571 26.69 2.37 12.99
N ILE A 572 26.47 1.97 11.74
CA ILE A 572 27.44 2.06 10.65
C ILE A 572 27.05 3.26 9.79
N ASP A 573 27.78 4.36 9.92
CA ASP A 573 27.70 5.44 8.95
C ASP A 573 28.48 5.04 7.69
N PHE A 574 27.78 5.03 6.56
CA PHE A 574 28.30 4.53 5.29
C PHE A 574 28.12 5.55 4.16
N SER A 575 29.20 5.79 3.42
CA SER A 575 29.20 6.64 2.22
C SER A 575 29.44 5.80 0.99
N VAL A 576 28.45 5.72 0.11
CA VAL A 576 28.49 4.91 -1.11
C VAL A 576 29.52 5.46 -2.10
N ASN A 577 29.68 6.79 -2.17
CA ASN A 577 30.69 7.42 -3.02
C ASN A 577 32.11 7.16 -2.53
N ASN A 578 32.36 7.24 -1.21
CA ASN A 578 33.68 6.92 -0.65
C ASN A 578 34.03 5.43 -0.81
N ALA A 579 33.03 4.56 -0.82
CA ALA A 579 33.19 3.14 -1.13
C ALA A 579 33.30 2.84 -2.63
N GLY A 580 33.11 3.83 -3.50
CA GLY A 580 33.19 3.69 -4.95
C GLY A 580 32.05 2.87 -5.56
N LEU A 581 30.89 2.84 -4.91
CA LEU A 581 29.69 2.18 -5.42
C LEU A 581 29.04 3.06 -6.50
N SER A 582 28.71 2.46 -7.63
CA SER A 582 27.94 3.10 -8.70
C SER A 582 26.44 3.01 -8.41
N GLY A 583 25.61 3.79 -9.11
CA GLY A 583 24.16 3.63 -9.03
C GLY A 583 23.73 2.19 -9.38
N GLY A 584 22.89 1.59 -8.54
CA GLY A 584 22.48 0.19 -8.66
C GLY A 584 22.04 -0.46 -7.35
N PHE A 585 21.70 -1.75 -7.42
CA PHE A 585 21.31 -2.55 -6.26
C PHE A 585 22.53 -3.22 -5.62
N TYR A 586 22.54 -3.24 -4.29
CA TYR A 586 23.55 -3.89 -3.47
C TYR A 586 22.88 -4.67 -2.34
N THR A 587 23.51 -5.75 -1.91
CA THR A 587 23.19 -6.40 -0.63
C THR A 587 24.32 -6.12 0.35
N TYR A 588 24.00 -5.98 1.63
CA TYR A 588 24.99 -5.89 2.69
C TYR A 588 24.75 -6.98 3.73
N THR A 589 25.81 -7.46 4.35
CA THR A 589 25.73 -8.44 5.44
C THR A 589 26.44 -7.91 6.68
N LEU A 590 25.87 -8.21 7.84
CA LEU A 590 26.49 -8.04 9.14
C LEU A 590 26.72 -9.42 9.73
N THR A 591 27.99 -9.77 9.87
CA THR A 591 28.43 -10.99 10.54
C THR A 591 28.77 -10.65 11.98
N VAL A 592 28.08 -11.28 12.92
CA VAL A 592 28.30 -11.15 14.36
C VAL A 592 28.73 -12.51 14.91
N ASN A 593 30.00 -12.62 15.30
CA ASN A 593 30.69 -13.89 15.56
C ASN A 593 30.57 -14.85 14.35
N ASN A 594 29.70 -15.85 14.43
CA ASN A 594 29.43 -16.83 13.36
C ASN A 594 27.98 -16.75 12.84
N GLN A 595 27.20 -15.76 13.27
CA GLN A 595 25.83 -15.53 12.81
C GLN A 595 25.85 -14.40 11.78
N VAL A 596 25.03 -14.51 10.73
CA VAL A 596 24.99 -13.54 9.62
C VAL A 596 23.55 -13.06 9.47
N SER A 597 23.38 -11.76 9.25
CA SER A 597 22.12 -11.16 8.82
C SER A 597 22.38 -10.19 7.67
N ALA A 598 21.42 -10.00 6.79
CA ALA A 598 21.58 -9.29 5.53
C ALA A 598 20.53 -8.19 5.34
N GLY A 599 20.85 -7.17 4.56
CA GLY A 599 19.93 -6.13 4.11
C GLY A 599 20.17 -5.75 2.65
N LYS A 600 19.22 -5.03 2.05
CA LYS A 600 19.27 -4.57 0.64
C LYS A 600 19.43 -3.04 0.62
N MET A 601 20.36 -2.53 -0.17
CA MET A 601 20.65 -1.09 -0.34
C MET A 601 20.58 -0.70 -1.82
N ILE A 602 19.82 0.34 -2.14
CA ILE A 602 19.68 0.91 -3.49
C ILE A 602 20.50 2.19 -3.55
N VAL A 603 21.48 2.27 -4.46
CA VAL A 603 22.31 3.47 -4.67
C VAL A 603 21.78 4.25 -5.86
N ASN A 604 21.44 5.52 -5.66
CA ASN A 604 21.09 6.44 -6.73
C ASN A 604 22.35 7.03 -7.39
N PRO A 605 22.38 7.18 -8.72
CA PRO A 605 23.52 7.71 -9.47
C PRO A 605 23.77 9.21 -9.29
#